data_AF-A0A929PF50-F1
#
_entry.id   AF-A0A929PF50-F1
#
_cell.length_a   1.000
_cell.length_b   1.000
_cell.length_c   1.000
_cell.angle_alpha   90.00
_cell.angle_beta   90.00
_cell.angle_gamma   90.00
#
_symmetry.space_group_name_H-M   'P 1'
#
loop_
_entity.id
_entity.type
_entity.pdbx_description
1 polymer ?
#
loop_
_entity_poly.entity_id
_entity_poly.type
_entity_poly.pdbx_seq_one_letter_code
_entity_poly.pdbx_strand_id
1 'polypeptide(L)'
;MKVSVNLFAFVLFISLCAFTAPDSIKQCYLSFKKASNLKAQPAERIPETTSKTRMLATKTGEVPITVTDGYRIIYNNKKKAPFVNLKVELSKPENYEQDKKNVLANLNYINSQSTGMESAGKLIELSYNGYKAYGLSRADISEGQTLGTFVIFPGDNTIIYLYFNNIEADKSHFKTATEYKGYRNDFIGQYTAHLAACK
;
A
#
# COMPACT_ATOMS: atom_id res chain seq x y z
N MET A 1 1.49 67.25 -45.86
CA MET A 1 1.14 65.82 -45.68
C MET A 1 2.30 65.10 -45.00
N LYS A 2 2.15 64.70 -43.73
CA LYS A 2 3.00 63.71 -43.07
C LYS A 2 2.08 62.78 -42.29
N VAL A 3 2.05 61.52 -42.74
CA VAL A 3 1.17 60.46 -42.24
C VAL A 3 1.76 59.93 -40.94
N SER A 4 0.90 59.92 -39.92
CA SER A 4 1.05 59.30 -38.61
C SER A 4 1.07 57.77 -38.72
N VAL A 5 1.97 57.10 -37.99
CA VAL A 5 1.89 55.66 -37.74
C VAL A 5 1.81 55.45 -36.22
N ASN A 6 0.59 55.14 -35.76
CA ASN A 6 0.34 54.70 -34.39
C ASN A 6 0.78 53.24 -34.25
N LEU A 7 1.73 53.01 -33.35
CA LEU A 7 2.20 51.67 -32.99
C LEU A 7 1.26 51.09 -31.93
N PHE A 8 0.31 50.26 -32.37
CA PHE A 8 -0.56 49.48 -31.48
C PHE A 8 0.27 48.40 -30.78
N ALA A 9 0.46 48.53 -29.46
CA ALA A 9 1.08 47.51 -28.63
C ALA A 9 0.05 46.40 -28.32
N PHE A 10 0.21 45.24 -28.94
CA PHE A 10 -0.57 44.04 -28.64
C PHE A 10 0.05 43.36 -27.41
N VAL A 11 -0.59 43.50 -26.24
CA VAL A 11 -0.18 42.78 -25.02
C VAL A 11 -0.73 41.36 -25.11
N LEU A 12 0.15 40.41 -25.40
CA LEU A 12 -0.15 38.98 -25.42
C LEU A 12 -0.33 38.49 -23.97
N PHE A 13 -1.58 38.24 -23.56
CA PHE A 13 -1.90 37.61 -22.28
C PHE A 13 -1.51 36.12 -22.37
N ILE A 14 -0.31 35.77 -21.89
CA ILE A 14 0.11 34.38 -21.74
C ILE A 14 -0.67 33.81 -20.56
N SER A 15 -1.72 33.05 -20.87
CA SER A 15 -2.45 32.25 -19.89
C SER A 15 -1.49 31.19 -19.33
N LEU A 16 -1.01 31.41 -18.11
CA LEU A 16 -0.28 30.42 -17.33
C LEU A 16 -1.24 29.25 -17.06
N CYS A 17 -1.17 28.21 -17.88
CA CYS A 17 -1.69 26.90 -17.50
C CYS A 17 -1.00 26.50 -16.19
N ALA A 18 -1.72 26.63 -15.08
CA ALA A 18 -1.32 26.02 -13.83
C ALA A 18 -1.31 24.51 -14.05
N PHE A 19 -0.13 23.95 -14.35
CA PHE A 19 0.10 22.52 -14.25
C PHE A 19 -0.06 22.16 -12.78
N THR A 20 -1.25 21.68 -12.41
CA THR A 20 -1.43 20.97 -11.15
C THR A 20 -0.51 19.77 -11.20
N ALA A 21 0.53 19.76 -10.35
CA ALA A 21 1.39 18.60 -10.20
C ALA A 21 0.48 17.38 -9.95
N PRO A 22 0.69 16.24 -10.65
CA PRO A 22 -0.12 15.06 -10.41
C PRO A 22 -0.01 14.67 -8.95
N ASP A 23 -1.15 14.33 -8.33
CA ASP A 23 -1.16 13.71 -7.00
C ASP A 23 -0.16 12.55 -7.01
N SER A 24 0.77 12.58 -6.07
CA SER A 24 1.88 11.64 -6.02
C SER A 24 1.99 11.01 -4.64
N ILE A 25 2.44 9.76 -4.63
CA ILE A 25 2.68 9.04 -3.37
C ILE A 25 3.80 9.75 -2.61
N LYS A 26 3.51 10.14 -1.36
CA LYS A 26 4.50 10.79 -0.49
C LYS A 26 5.73 9.91 -0.34
N GLN A 27 6.91 10.48 -0.57
CA GLN A 27 8.19 9.75 -0.47
C GLN A 27 8.38 9.10 0.92
N CYS A 28 7.78 9.66 1.97
CA CYS A 28 7.78 9.03 3.29
C CYS A 28 7.31 7.56 3.23
N TYR A 29 6.20 7.29 2.54
CA TYR A 29 5.58 5.97 2.43
C TYR A 29 6.50 4.95 1.75
N LEU A 30 7.53 5.42 1.04
CA LEU A 30 8.48 4.60 0.29
C LEU A 30 9.88 4.53 0.93
N SER A 31 10.12 5.33 1.97
CA SER A 31 11.47 5.59 2.51
C SER A 31 11.85 4.75 3.73
N PHE A 32 10.98 3.85 4.18
CA PHE A 32 11.27 2.95 5.28
C PHE A 32 12.31 1.90 4.86
N LYS A 33 13.58 2.11 5.27
CA LYS A 33 14.71 1.29 4.79
C LYS A 33 15.08 0.11 5.70
N LYS A 34 14.73 0.18 6.98
CA LYS A 34 15.16 -0.80 7.98
C LYS A 34 14.02 -1.11 8.95
N ALA A 35 13.52 -2.34 8.87
CA ALA A 35 12.89 -3.01 9.99
C ALA A 35 13.91 -3.95 10.63
N SER A 36 13.80 -4.21 11.94
CA SER A 36 14.65 -5.17 12.65
C SER A 36 14.89 -6.44 11.83
N ASN A 37 16.16 -6.72 11.51
CA ASN A 37 16.62 -7.90 10.75
C ASN A 37 16.14 -8.04 9.30
N LEU A 38 15.50 -7.02 8.72
CA LEU A 38 15.11 -6.99 7.31
C LEU A 38 15.85 -5.89 6.54
N LYS A 39 16.08 -6.14 5.25
CA LYS A 39 16.66 -5.19 4.31
C LYS A 39 15.67 -4.87 3.20
N ALA A 40 15.30 -3.60 3.07
CA ALA A 40 14.50 -3.11 1.95
C ALA A 40 15.29 -3.20 0.63
N GLN A 41 14.64 -3.67 -0.42
CA GLN A 41 15.04 -3.44 -1.80
C GLN A 41 14.61 -2.03 -2.24
N PRO A 42 15.17 -1.49 -3.33
CA PRO A 42 14.68 -0.24 -3.92
C PRO A 42 13.18 -0.32 -4.23
N ALA A 43 12.48 0.80 -4.07
CA ALA A 43 11.08 0.89 -4.45
C ALA A 43 10.95 0.79 -5.98
N GLU A 44 10.08 -0.11 -6.43
CA GLU A 44 9.77 -0.32 -7.84
C GLU A 44 8.39 0.28 -8.14
N ARG A 45 8.33 1.23 -9.08
CA ARG A 45 7.06 1.80 -9.52
C ARG A 45 6.31 0.81 -10.41
N ILE A 46 5.01 0.66 -10.18
CA ILE A 46 4.14 -0.15 -11.04
C ILE A 46 4.13 0.48 -12.45
N PRO A 47 4.29 -0.29 -13.53
CA PRO A 47 4.33 0.25 -14.89
C PRO A 47 3.11 1.12 -15.20
N GLU A 48 3.34 2.25 -15.90
CA GLU A 48 2.26 3.19 -16.25
C GLU A 48 1.19 2.56 -17.16
N THR A 49 1.56 1.51 -17.90
CA THR A 49 0.68 0.70 -18.75
C THR A 49 -0.28 -0.19 -17.96
N THR A 50 -0.11 -0.30 -16.64
CA THR A 50 -1.02 -1.07 -15.79
C THR A 50 -2.38 -0.40 -15.72
N SER A 51 -3.45 -1.20 -15.81
CA SER A 51 -4.83 -0.71 -15.63
C SER A 51 -4.95 0.12 -14.35
N LYS A 52 -5.53 1.31 -14.48
CA LYS A 52 -5.78 2.23 -13.36
C LYS A 52 -7.01 1.86 -12.53
N THR A 53 -7.66 0.76 -12.89
CA THR A 53 -8.80 0.18 -12.17
C THR A 53 -8.56 -1.31 -11.98
N ARG A 54 -8.88 -1.82 -10.79
CA ARG A 54 -8.80 -3.26 -10.46
C ARG A 54 -10.12 -3.72 -9.85
N MET A 55 -10.62 -4.86 -10.29
CA MET A 55 -11.80 -5.49 -9.69
C MET A 55 -11.41 -6.32 -8.47
N LEU A 56 -12.21 -6.24 -7.41
CA LEU A 56 -12.09 -7.00 -6.18
C LEU A 56 -13.33 -7.84 -5.96
N ALA A 57 -13.16 -9.15 -5.72
CA ALA A 57 -14.28 -9.99 -5.33
C ALA A 57 -14.78 -9.65 -3.93
N THR A 58 -16.09 -9.57 -3.74
CA THR A 58 -16.74 -9.39 -2.44
C THR A 58 -17.89 -10.38 -2.29
N LYS A 59 -18.53 -10.42 -1.12
CA LYS A 59 -19.72 -11.23 -0.91
C LYS A 59 -20.87 -10.91 -1.88
N THR A 60 -20.95 -9.68 -2.37
CA THR A 60 -22.04 -9.20 -3.25
C THR A 60 -21.64 -9.14 -4.73
N GLY A 61 -20.49 -9.70 -5.10
CA GLY A 61 -19.94 -9.64 -6.46
C GLY A 61 -18.66 -8.82 -6.56
N GLU A 62 -18.21 -8.56 -7.78
CA GLU A 62 -16.99 -7.79 -8.02
C GLU A 62 -17.24 -6.28 -7.88
N VAL A 63 -16.32 -5.58 -7.22
CA VAL A 63 -16.35 -4.12 -7.06
C VAL A 63 -15.03 -3.51 -7.54
N PRO A 64 -15.05 -2.34 -8.19
CA PRO A 64 -13.83 -1.69 -8.65
C PRO A 64 -13.09 -0.98 -7.51
N ILE A 65 -11.78 -0.85 -7.65
CA ILE A 65 -10.97 0.18 -6.98
C ILE A 65 -10.11 0.91 -7.99
N THR A 66 -9.70 2.14 -7.66
CA THR A 66 -8.78 2.92 -8.49
C THR A 66 -7.35 2.88 -7.99
N VAL A 67 -6.40 2.85 -8.93
CA VAL A 67 -4.95 2.84 -8.67
C VAL A 67 -4.28 3.75 -9.70
N THR A 68 -4.17 5.04 -9.40
CA THR A 68 -3.58 6.04 -10.31
C THR A 68 -2.06 5.93 -10.37
N ASP A 69 -1.43 5.58 -9.25
CA ASP A 69 0.00 5.29 -9.12
C ASP A 69 0.23 4.18 -8.09
N GLY A 70 1.38 3.54 -8.13
CA GLY A 70 1.74 2.60 -7.09
C GLY A 70 3.18 2.14 -7.11
N TYR A 71 3.65 1.70 -5.95
CA TYR A 71 5.01 1.22 -5.74
C TYR A 71 5.01 -0.10 -4.97
N ARG A 72 6.06 -0.88 -5.19
CA ARG A 72 6.36 -2.11 -4.47
C ARG A 72 7.71 -2.00 -3.79
N ILE A 73 7.79 -2.46 -2.54
CA ILE A 73 9.04 -2.59 -1.78
C ILE A 73 9.08 -3.99 -1.17
N ILE A 74 10.17 -4.71 -1.44
CA ILE A 74 10.40 -6.04 -0.88
C ILE A 74 11.39 -5.92 0.28
N TYR A 75 11.05 -6.52 1.42
CA TYR A 75 11.91 -6.60 2.59
C TYR A 75 12.40 -8.03 2.77
N ASN A 76 13.69 -8.22 2.55
CA ASN A 76 14.33 -9.53 2.64
C ASN A 76 14.89 -9.76 4.05
N ASN A 77 14.82 -11.01 4.51
CA ASN A 77 15.51 -11.42 5.73
C ASN A 77 17.03 -11.57 5.49
N LYS A 78 17.78 -11.94 6.54
CA LYS A 78 19.25 -12.17 6.47
C LYS A 78 19.66 -13.23 5.45
N LYS A 79 18.79 -14.18 5.12
CA LYS A 79 18.99 -15.22 4.10
C LYS A 79 18.54 -14.80 2.70
N LYS A 80 18.29 -13.51 2.48
CA LYS A 80 17.83 -12.91 1.21
C LYS A 80 16.44 -13.41 0.74
N ALA A 81 15.66 -14.04 1.62
CA ALA A 81 14.30 -14.46 1.29
C ALA A 81 13.29 -13.33 1.55
N PRO A 82 12.31 -13.11 0.66
CA PRO A 82 11.38 -11.99 0.73
C PRO A 82 10.31 -12.24 1.79
N PHE A 83 10.42 -11.58 2.93
CA PHE A 83 9.46 -11.73 4.03
C PHE A 83 8.26 -10.81 3.90
N VAL A 84 8.49 -9.52 3.62
CA VAL A 84 7.40 -8.56 3.44
C VAL A 84 7.42 -8.04 2.03
N ASN A 85 6.26 -8.09 1.38
CA ASN A 85 5.98 -7.36 0.17
C ASN A 85 5.04 -6.21 0.52
N LEU A 86 5.58 -4.99 0.53
CA LEU A 86 4.85 -3.77 0.80
C LEU A 86 4.43 -3.16 -0.52
N LYS A 87 3.14 -2.83 -0.65
CA LYS A 87 2.59 -2.15 -1.80
C LYS A 87 1.96 -0.83 -1.35
N VAL A 88 2.29 0.27 -2.00
CA VAL A 88 1.65 1.57 -1.78
C VAL A 88 0.90 1.93 -3.04
N GLU A 89 -0.41 2.11 -2.94
CA GLU A 89 -1.28 2.48 -4.06
C GLU A 89 -1.90 3.86 -3.79
N LEU A 90 -2.00 4.68 -4.82
CA LEU A 90 -2.73 5.94 -4.80
C LEU A 90 -4.08 5.74 -5.48
N SER A 91 -5.16 5.99 -4.74
CA SER A 91 -6.52 6.04 -5.28
C SER A 91 -6.79 7.39 -5.95
N LYS A 92 -7.79 7.42 -6.84
CA LYS A 92 -8.38 8.69 -7.27
C LYS A 92 -9.02 9.40 -6.07
N PRO A 93 -8.81 10.71 -5.88
CA PRO A 93 -9.35 11.44 -4.73
C PRO A 93 -10.86 11.25 -4.52
N GLU A 94 -11.63 11.35 -5.61
CA GLU A 94 -13.08 11.21 -5.60
C GLU A 94 -13.57 9.80 -5.23
N ASN A 95 -12.71 8.78 -5.36
CA ASN A 95 -13.05 7.38 -5.09
C ASN A 95 -12.44 6.84 -3.80
N TYR A 96 -11.51 7.55 -3.15
CA TYR A 96 -10.72 7.01 -2.03
C TYR A 96 -11.55 6.38 -0.92
N GLU A 97 -12.62 7.06 -0.47
CA GLU A 97 -13.47 6.53 0.60
C GLU A 97 -14.27 5.30 0.16
N GLN A 98 -14.64 5.19 -1.11
CA GLN A 98 -15.28 4.00 -1.66
C GLN A 98 -14.26 2.87 -1.85
N ASP A 99 -13.07 3.17 -2.34
CA ASP A 99 -11.98 2.22 -2.51
C ASP A 99 -11.60 1.57 -1.16
N LYS A 100 -11.52 2.35 -0.07
CA LYS A 100 -11.33 1.84 1.30
C LYS A 100 -12.39 0.82 1.69
N LYS A 101 -13.67 1.14 1.48
CA LYS A 101 -14.79 0.23 1.78
C LYS A 101 -14.70 -1.05 0.95
N ASN A 102 -14.39 -0.91 -0.33
CA ASN A 102 -14.26 -2.04 -1.26
C ASN A 102 -13.09 -2.96 -0.89
N VAL A 103 -11.94 -2.40 -0.50
CA VAL A 103 -10.79 -3.16 0.00
C VAL A 103 -11.13 -3.92 1.29
N LEU A 104 -11.81 -3.28 2.25
CA LEU A 104 -12.23 -3.94 3.48
C LEU A 104 -13.28 -5.04 3.21
N ALA A 105 -14.23 -4.80 2.30
CA ALA A 105 -15.21 -5.81 1.89
C ALA A 105 -14.52 -7.02 1.23
N ASN A 106 -13.50 -6.78 0.40
CA ASN A 106 -12.70 -7.82 -0.21
C ASN A 106 -11.90 -8.63 0.82
N LEU A 107 -11.23 -7.98 1.77
CA LEU A 107 -10.52 -8.70 2.84
C LEU A 107 -11.47 -9.55 3.69
N ASN A 108 -12.64 -9.03 4.04
CA ASN A 108 -13.66 -9.81 4.75
C ASN A 108 -14.13 -11.01 3.93
N TYR A 109 -14.36 -10.82 2.63
CA TYR A 109 -14.73 -11.90 1.72
C TYR A 109 -13.63 -12.97 1.66
N ILE A 110 -12.38 -12.59 1.41
CA ILE A 110 -11.24 -13.53 1.39
C ILE A 110 -11.16 -14.30 2.71
N ASN A 111 -11.26 -13.61 3.86
CA ASN A 111 -11.19 -14.28 5.16
C ASN A 111 -12.35 -15.26 5.37
N SER A 112 -13.56 -14.93 4.91
CA SER A 112 -14.73 -15.83 5.00
C SER A 112 -14.62 -17.09 4.13
N GLN A 113 -13.82 -17.03 3.06
CA GLN A 113 -13.57 -18.16 2.16
C GLN A 113 -12.31 -18.94 2.51
N SER A 114 -11.55 -18.49 3.53
CA SER A 114 -10.26 -19.07 3.90
C SER A 114 -10.41 -20.00 5.11
N THR A 115 -9.65 -21.10 5.10
CA THR A 115 -9.48 -22.00 6.24
C THR A 115 -8.13 -21.74 6.93
N GLY A 116 -7.98 -22.20 8.18
CA GLY A 116 -6.71 -22.07 8.91
C GLY A 116 -6.33 -20.64 9.28
N MET A 117 -7.31 -19.74 9.42
CA MET A 117 -7.11 -18.33 9.76
C MET A 117 -7.04 -18.12 11.28
N GLU A 118 -6.21 -17.18 11.73
CA GLU A 118 -6.06 -16.76 13.13
C GLU A 118 -7.36 -16.20 13.72
N SER A 119 -8.17 -15.53 12.89
CA SER A 119 -9.49 -15.04 13.26
C SER A 119 -10.51 -15.42 12.20
N ALA A 120 -11.22 -16.53 12.43
CA ALA A 120 -12.24 -17.02 11.52
C ALA A 120 -13.39 -16.01 11.40
N GLY A 121 -13.67 -15.56 10.18
CA GLY A 121 -14.83 -14.70 9.89
C GLY A 121 -14.72 -13.24 10.35
N LYS A 122 -13.61 -12.81 10.96
CA LYS A 122 -13.36 -11.41 11.36
C LYS A 122 -11.95 -10.96 10.99
N LEU A 123 -11.81 -9.74 10.50
CA LEU A 123 -10.50 -9.15 10.28
C LEU A 123 -9.79 -8.88 11.61
N ILE A 124 -8.49 -9.13 11.62
CA ILE A 124 -7.58 -8.71 12.68
C ILE A 124 -7.44 -7.19 12.58
N GLU A 125 -7.58 -6.52 13.73
CA GLU A 125 -7.34 -5.09 13.88
C GLU A 125 -6.14 -4.88 14.80
N LEU A 126 -5.08 -4.28 14.28
CA LEU A 126 -3.90 -3.90 15.05
C LEU A 126 -3.79 -2.37 15.08
N SER A 127 -3.50 -1.81 16.24
CA SER A 127 -3.35 -0.36 16.43
C SER A 127 -1.93 -0.05 16.91
N TYR A 128 -1.19 0.73 16.12
CA TYR A 128 0.18 1.14 16.43
C TYR A 128 0.38 2.59 15.99
N ASN A 129 1.01 3.40 16.84
CA ASN A 129 1.47 4.76 16.48
C ASN A 129 0.39 5.65 15.85
N GLY A 130 -0.86 5.51 16.30
CA GLY A 130 -2.02 6.27 15.78
C GLY A 130 -2.57 5.76 14.43
N TYR A 131 -2.07 4.65 13.91
CA TYR A 131 -2.58 3.98 12.72
C TYR A 131 -3.28 2.66 13.06
N LYS A 132 -4.30 2.33 12.28
CA LYS A 132 -4.95 1.01 12.29
C LYS A 132 -4.52 0.20 11.08
N ALA A 133 -4.13 -1.04 11.32
CA ALA A 133 -3.91 -2.04 10.29
C ALA A 133 -5.04 -3.08 10.36
N TYR A 134 -5.73 -3.28 9.24
CA TYR A 134 -6.81 -4.25 9.09
C TYR A 134 -6.32 -5.42 8.26
N GLY A 135 -6.51 -6.65 8.69
CA GLY A 135 -5.97 -7.75 7.91
C GLY A 135 -6.49 -9.12 8.26
N LEU A 136 -5.89 -10.08 7.60
CA LEU A 136 -6.11 -11.50 7.79
C LEU A 136 -4.75 -12.17 7.93
N SER A 137 -4.67 -13.18 8.78
CA SER A 137 -3.44 -13.93 9.01
C SER A 137 -3.76 -15.39 9.23
N ARG A 138 -2.89 -16.28 8.77
CA ARG A 138 -2.95 -17.71 9.05
C ARG A 138 -2.64 -17.96 10.52
N ALA A 139 -3.30 -18.98 11.07
CA ALA A 139 -3.10 -19.44 12.44
C ALA A 139 -1.75 -20.17 12.59
N ASP A 140 -1.31 -20.84 11.53
CA ASP A 140 -0.06 -21.62 11.43
C ASP A 140 0.76 -21.24 10.18
N ILE A 141 2.00 -21.76 10.08
CA ILE A 141 2.97 -21.49 9.02
C ILE A 141 3.16 -22.63 8.01
N SER A 142 2.47 -23.76 8.19
CA SER A 142 2.62 -24.95 7.34
C SER A 142 2.12 -24.76 5.90
N GLU A 143 1.16 -23.85 5.67
CA GLU A 143 0.46 -23.75 4.39
C GLU A 143 0.37 -22.32 3.86
N GLY A 144 0.22 -22.22 2.53
CA GLY A 144 -0.02 -20.98 1.80
C GLY A 144 1.25 -20.17 1.51
N GLN A 145 1.24 -19.43 0.41
CA GLN A 145 2.37 -18.57 -0.01
C GLN A 145 2.42 -17.25 0.77
N THR A 146 1.27 -16.79 1.28
CA THR A 146 1.15 -15.59 2.11
C THR A 146 0.52 -16.00 3.44
N LEU A 147 1.25 -15.70 4.52
CA LEU A 147 0.82 -15.95 5.90
C LEU A 147 -0.07 -14.84 6.43
N GLY A 148 0.02 -13.62 5.89
CA GLY A 148 -0.86 -12.53 6.29
C GLY A 148 -0.91 -11.40 5.29
N THR A 149 -2.07 -10.75 5.22
CA THR A 149 -2.33 -9.57 4.39
C THR A 149 -2.97 -8.51 5.26
N PHE A 150 -2.34 -7.34 5.35
CA PHE A 150 -2.84 -6.20 6.12
C PHE A 150 -2.91 -4.96 5.24
N VAL A 151 -3.85 -4.07 5.55
CA VAL A 151 -4.00 -2.76 4.90
C VAL A 151 -3.99 -1.64 5.93
N ILE A 152 -3.35 -0.54 5.59
CA ILE A 152 -3.30 0.70 6.36
C ILE A 152 -3.79 1.83 5.45
N PHE A 153 -4.65 2.68 5.99
CA PHE A 153 -5.18 3.86 5.30
C PHE A 153 -4.61 5.13 5.94
N PRO A 154 -3.43 5.61 5.51
CA PRO A 154 -2.76 6.74 6.17
C PRO A 154 -3.40 8.11 5.88
N GLY A 155 -4.34 8.21 4.93
CA GLY A 155 -4.81 9.47 4.37
C GLY A 155 -4.19 9.74 2.99
N ASP A 156 -4.33 10.98 2.51
CA ASP A 156 -3.78 11.44 1.22
C ASP A 156 -4.08 10.51 0.03
N ASN A 157 -5.31 9.98 0.00
CA ASN A 157 -5.79 9.05 -1.03
C ASN A 157 -4.94 7.76 -1.16
N THR A 158 -4.11 7.45 -0.17
CA THR A 158 -3.17 6.34 -0.22
C THR A 158 -3.72 5.10 0.50
N ILE A 159 -3.45 3.94 -0.08
CA ILE A 159 -3.70 2.62 0.52
C ILE A 159 -2.37 1.86 0.58
N ILE A 160 -1.99 1.40 1.76
CA ILE A 160 -0.77 0.62 1.96
C ILE A 160 -1.15 -0.83 2.26
N TYR A 161 -0.67 -1.77 1.45
CA TYR A 161 -0.82 -3.19 1.65
C TYR A 161 0.50 -3.79 2.16
N LEU A 162 0.39 -4.69 3.13
CA LEU A 162 1.49 -5.46 3.69
C LEU A 162 1.17 -6.94 3.51
N TYR A 163 1.92 -7.60 2.63
CA TYR A 163 1.85 -9.04 2.43
C TYR A 163 3.04 -9.71 3.13
N PHE A 164 2.76 -10.55 4.11
CA PHE A 164 3.75 -11.34 4.83
C PHE A 164 3.84 -12.72 4.18
N ASN A 165 4.94 -12.99 3.49
CA ASN A 165 5.13 -14.22 2.74
C ASN A 165 5.47 -15.38 3.67
N ASN A 166 5.01 -16.57 3.29
CA ASN A 166 5.54 -17.80 3.82
C ASN A 166 6.89 -18.09 3.16
N ILE A 167 7.90 -18.33 3.96
CA ILE A 167 9.26 -18.58 3.48
C ILE A 167 9.58 -20.05 3.77
N GLU A 168 10.20 -20.72 2.80
CA GLU A 168 10.72 -22.09 2.97
C GLU A 168 11.48 -22.25 4.29
N ALA A 169 11.29 -23.36 4.99
CA ALA A 169 11.71 -23.53 6.38
C ALA A 169 13.23 -23.36 6.59
N ASP A 170 14.04 -23.71 5.59
CA ASP A 170 15.49 -23.56 5.56
C ASP A 170 15.93 -22.09 5.38
N LYS A 171 15.11 -21.27 4.71
CA LYS A 171 15.32 -19.83 4.46
C LYS A 171 14.60 -18.92 5.45
N SER A 172 13.66 -19.46 6.22
CA SER A 172 12.90 -18.69 7.20
C SER A 172 13.77 -18.24 8.39
N HIS A 173 13.33 -17.16 9.02
CA HIS A 173 13.87 -16.57 10.26
C HIS A 173 12.90 -16.76 11.44
N PHE A 174 11.79 -17.44 11.21
CA PHE A 174 10.84 -17.92 12.19
C PHE A 174 10.63 -19.43 11.99
N LYS A 175 10.32 -20.15 13.07
CA LYS A 175 10.10 -21.59 13.14
C LYS A 175 8.72 -21.94 13.65
N THR A 176 8.03 -20.99 14.28
CA THR A 176 6.70 -21.17 14.84
C THR A 176 5.75 -20.07 14.39
N ALA A 177 4.45 -20.35 14.46
CA ALA A 177 3.41 -19.34 14.23
C ALA A 177 3.53 -18.15 15.18
N THR A 178 3.93 -18.37 16.43
CA THR A 178 4.15 -17.31 17.43
C THR A 178 5.29 -16.38 17.02
N GLU A 179 6.43 -16.94 16.60
CA GLU A 179 7.56 -16.14 16.10
C GLU A 179 7.19 -15.33 14.86
N TYR A 180 6.50 -15.96 13.89
CA TYR A 180 5.99 -15.26 12.72
C TYR A 180 5.10 -14.07 13.11
N LYS A 181 4.12 -14.27 13.99
CA LYS A 181 3.21 -13.21 14.45
C LYS A 181 3.97 -12.09 15.16
N GLY A 182 5.03 -12.43 15.92
CA GLY A 182 5.97 -11.47 16.49
C GLY A 182 6.61 -10.59 15.41
N TYR A 183 7.30 -11.18 14.43
CA TYR A 183 7.94 -10.44 13.34
C TYR A 183 6.95 -9.62 12.50
N ARG A 184 5.75 -10.15 12.26
CA ARG A 184 4.65 -9.45 11.57
C ARG A 184 4.27 -8.17 12.34
N ASN A 185 3.96 -8.32 13.62
CA ASN A 185 3.55 -7.21 14.48
C ASN A 185 4.66 -6.17 14.63
N ASP A 186 5.90 -6.62 14.82
CA ASP A 186 7.08 -5.76 14.90
C ASP A 186 7.28 -4.94 13.62
N PHE A 187 7.08 -5.55 12.44
CA PHE A 187 7.18 -4.83 11.17
C PHE A 187 6.10 -3.76 11.06
N ILE A 188 4.83 -4.10 11.35
CA ILE A 188 3.71 -3.14 11.31
C ILE A 188 3.97 -1.99 12.30
N GLY A 189 4.42 -2.30 13.52
CA GLY A 189 4.76 -1.31 14.53
C GLY A 189 5.88 -0.37 14.07
N GLN A 190 7.00 -0.90 13.56
CA GLN A 190 8.11 -0.06 13.09
C GLN A 190 7.75 0.76 11.85
N TYR A 191 7.03 0.17 10.90
CA TYR A 191 6.60 0.89 9.70
C TYR A 191 5.63 2.02 10.05
N THR A 192 4.64 1.79 10.90
CA THR A 192 3.72 2.84 11.36
C THR A 192 4.40 3.90 12.23
N ALA A 193 5.44 3.56 12.99
CA ALA A 193 6.27 4.54 13.70
C ALA A 193 7.00 5.45 12.71
N HIS A 194 7.56 4.88 11.62
CA HIS A 194 8.15 5.65 10.53
C HIS A 194 7.12 6.57 9.87
N LEU A 195 5.90 6.08 9.58
CA LEU A 195 4.82 6.91 9.05
C LEU A 195 4.46 8.08 9.97
N ALA A 196 4.39 7.83 11.28
CA ALA A 196 4.06 8.85 12.27
C ALA A 196 5.13 9.96 12.35
N ALA A 197 6.41 9.60 12.17
CA ALA A 197 7.53 10.54 12.16
C ALA A 197 7.58 11.41 10.89
N CYS A 198 6.76 11.12 9.88
CA CYS A 198 6.68 11.89 8.65
C CYS A 198 5.53 12.91 8.61
N LYS A 199 4.74 13.00 9.68
CA LYS A 199 3.65 13.97 9.77
C LYS A 199 4.16 15.37 10.08
#